data_AF-A0A2M7CGW5-F1
#
_entry.id   AF-A0A2M7CGW5-F1
#
_cell.length_a   1.000
_cell.length_b   1.000
_cell.length_c   1.000
_cell.angle_alpha   90.00
_cell.angle_beta   90.00
_cell.angle_gamma   90.00
#
_symmetry.space_group_name_H-M   'P 1'
#
loop_
_entity.id
_entity.type
_entity.pdbx_description
1 polymer ?
#
loop_
_entity_poly.entity_id
_entity_poly.type
_entity_poly.pdbx_seq_one_letter_code
_entity_poly.pdbx_strand_id
1 'polypeptide(L)' 'MFIRIKRGGNRSHPHDYLQVVESYREGISVRQRVIATLGRLDQLRAEGQLDGLVKSLCRFSVLAGLGKVPKLGLVVPS' A
#
# COMPACT_ATOMS: atom_id res chain seq x y z
N MET A 1 3.09 -5.18 -9.82
CA MET A 1 2.17 -5.04 -8.67
C MET A 1 2.19 -3.61 -8.19
N PHE A 2 1.12 -3.13 -7.57
CA PHE A 2 1.06 -1.79 -6.99
C PHE A 2 0.13 -1.76 -5.77
N ILE A 3 0.24 -0.70 -4.98
CA ILE A 3 -0.64 -0.45 -3.84
C ILE A 3 -1.75 0.52 -4.27
N ARG A 4 -2.99 0.26 -3.83
CA ARG A 4 -4.09 1.22 -3.99
C ARG A 4 -4.87 1.39 -2.70
N ILE A 5 -5.56 2.53 -2.59
CA ILE A 5 -6.57 2.77 -1.58
C ILE A 5 -7.93 2.37 -2.15
N LYS A 6 -8.66 1.54 -1.41
CA LYS A 6 -10.07 1.25 -1.66
C LYS A 6 -10.89 1.97 -0.61
N ARG A 7 -11.70 2.94 -1.02
CA ARG A 7 -12.69 3.60 -0.15
C ARG A 7 -13.75 2.58 0.26
N GLY A 8 -14.06 2.56 1.55
CA GLY A 8 -15.02 1.63 2.15
C GLY A 8 -15.79 2.26 3.30
N GLY A 9 -16.51 1.41 4.02
CA GLY A 9 -17.42 1.83 5.09
C GLY A 9 -18.79 2.27 4.61
N ASN A 10 -19.58 2.75 5.55
CA ASN A 10 -20.90 3.33 5.28
C ASN A 10 -20.84 4.85 5.42
N ARG A 11 -21.94 5.54 5.09
CA ARG A 11 -22.00 7.02 5.14
C ARG A 11 -21.66 7.59 6.52
N SER A 12 -21.97 6.88 7.59
CA SER A 12 -21.76 7.34 8.97
C SER A 12 -20.34 7.05 9.48
N HIS A 13 -19.68 6.03 8.95
CA HIS A 13 -18.35 5.59 9.37
C HIS A 13 -17.50 5.22 8.14
N PRO A 14 -17.05 6.21 7.35
CA PRO A 14 -16.19 5.97 6.21
C PRO A 14 -14.82 5.48 6.68
N HIS A 15 -14.23 4.55 5.93
CA HIS A 15 -12.87 4.10 6.20
C HIS A 15 -12.22 3.55 4.93
N ASP A 16 -10.91 3.75 4.83
CA ASP A 16 -10.13 3.35 3.67
C ASP A 16 -9.38 2.05 3.94
N TYR A 17 -9.24 1.21 2.94
CA TYR A 17 -8.42 0.00 3.00
C TYR A 17 -7.22 0.11 2.07
N LEU A 18 -6.08 -0.44 2.51
CA LEU A 18 -4.91 -0.59 1.66
C LEU A 18 -4.93 -1.95 0.98
N GLN A 19 -4.73 -1.98 -0.35
CA GLN A 19 -4.74 -3.21 -1.13
C GLN A 19 -3.46 -3.36 -1.95
N VAL A 20 -3.02 -4.62 -2.12
CA VAL A 20 -2.01 -5.01 -3.09
C VAL A 20 -2.71 -5.54 -4.34
N VAL A 21 -2.35 -4.97 -5.48
CA VAL A 21 -2.93 -5.31 -6.78
C VAL A 21 -1.84 -5.85 -7.70
N GLU A 22 -2.17 -6.93 -8.37
CA GLU A 22 -1.37 -7.49 -9.46
C GLU A 22 -1.99 -7.12 -10.80
N SER A 23 -1.17 -6.62 -11.72
CA SER A 23 -1.53 -6.49 -13.13
C SER A 23 -1.02 -7.73 -13.86
N TYR A 24 -1.89 -8.40 -14.61
CA TYR A 24 -1.55 -9.62 -15.37
C TYR A 24 -2.14 -9.54 -16.78
N ARG A 25 -1.60 -10.34 -17.71
CA ARG A 25 -2.13 -10.45 -19.08
C ARG A 25 -3.12 -11.61 -19.16
N GLU A 26 -4.26 -11.33 -19.78
CA GLU A 26 -5.30 -12.30 -20.12
C GLU A 26 -5.54 -12.18 -21.63
N GLY A 27 -4.93 -13.09 -22.40
CA GLY A 27 -4.84 -12.99 -23.86
C GLY A 27 -4.19 -11.67 -24.29
N ILE A 28 -4.92 -10.87 -25.07
CA ILE A 28 -4.47 -9.56 -25.56
C ILE A 28 -4.69 -8.41 -24.56
N SER A 29 -5.40 -8.64 -23.46
CA SER A 29 -5.79 -7.59 -22.51
C SER A 29 -4.90 -7.59 -21.27
N VAL A 30 -4.65 -6.42 -20.71
CA VAL A 30 -4.09 -6.27 -19.36
C VAL A 30 -5.24 -6.16 -18.37
N ARG A 31 -5.25 -7.04 -17.38
CA ARG A 31 -6.25 -7.08 -16.29
C ARG A 31 -5.56 -6.84 -14.96
N GLN A 32 -6.37 -6.54 -13.95
CA GLN A 32 -5.92 -6.31 -12.57
C GLN A 32 -6.72 -7.18 -11.61
N ARG A 33 -6.04 -7.77 -10.63
CA ARG A 33 -6.69 -8.47 -9.51
C ARG A 33 -6.12 -8.03 -8.17
N VAL A 34 -6.99 -7.91 -7.18
CA VAL A 34 -6.56 -7.73 -5.79
C VAL A 34 -6.01 -9.06 -5.32
N ILE A 35 -4.76 -9.06 -4.87
CA ILE A 35 -4.14 -10.26 -4.30
C ILE A 35 -4.16 -10.24 -2.77
N ALA A 36 -4.25 -9.06 -2.17
CA ALA A 36 -4.39 -8.90 -0.72
C ALA A 36 -5.07 -7.58 -0.36
N THR A 37 -5.88 -7.60 0.69
CA THR A 37 -6.30 -6.40 1.43
C THR A 37 -5.53 -6.40 2.74
N LEU A 38 -4.67 -5.40 2.94
CA LEU A 38 -3.72 -5.37 4.06
C LEU A 38 -4.39 -4.96 5.38
N GLY A 39 -5.48 -4.20 5.33
CA GLY A 39 -6.19 -3.69 6.50
C GLY A 39 -6.69 -2.28 6.28
N ARG A 40 -7.30 -1.69 7.33
CA ARG A 40 -7.76 -0.30 7.29
C ARG A 40 -6.58 0.66 7.37
N LEU A 41 -6.54 1.63 6.48
CA LEU A 41 -5.43 2.56 6.32
C LEU A 41 -5.14 3.37 7.59
N ASP A 42 -6.17 3.79 8.32
CA ASP A 42 -6.04 4.52 9.57
C ASP A 42 -5.38 3.69 10.67
N GLN A 43 -5.81 2.43 10.84
CA GLN A 43 -5.21 1.51 11.79
C GLN A 43 -3.76 1.15 11.43
N LEU A 44 -3.52 0.82 10.14
CA LEU A 44 -2.18 0.50 9.65
C LEU A 44 -1.18 1.64 9.87
N ARG A 45 -1.64 2.91 9.81
CA ARG A 45 -0.83 4.10 10.12
C ARG A 45 -0.65 4.29 11.61
N ALA A 46 -1.73 4.25 12.39
CA ALA A 46 -1.70 4.48 13.83
C ALA A 46 -0.78 3.49 14.56
N GLU A 47 -0.74 2.24 14.10
CA GLU A 47 0.08 1.18 14.69
C GLU A 47 1.51 1.10 14.11
N GLY A 48 1.87 1.97 13.17
CA GLY A 48 3.19 1.94 12.51
C GLY A 48 3.45 0.71 11.63
N GLN A 49 2.41 -0.07 11.32
CA GLN A 49 2.53 -1.30 10.52
C GLN A 49 3.00 -1.00 9.09
N LEU A 50 2.62 0.15 8.52
CA LEU A 50 3.09 0.56 7.19
C LEU A 50 4.60 0.79 7.16
N ASP A 51 5.17 1.44 8.19
CA ASP A 51 6.61 1.68 8.27
C ASP A 51 7.38 0.37 8.38
N GLY A 52 6.87 -0.57 9.19
CA GLY A 52 7.41 -1.92 9.32
C GLY A 52 7.38 -2.68 7.98
N LEU A 53 6.27 -2.61 7.25
CA LEU A 53 6.12 -3.23 5.93
C LEU A 53 7.10 -2.63 4.91
N VAL A 54 7.20 -1.30 4.83
CA VAL A 54 8.13 -0.61 3.92
C VAL A 54 9.57 -1.00 4.25
N LYS A 55 9.97 -0.96 5.52
CA LYS A 55 11.31 -1.36 5.97
C LYS A 55 11.62 -2.82 5.61
N SER A 56 10.62 -3.70 5.71
CA SER A 56 10.75 -5.11 5.32
C SER A 56 10.97 -5.25 3.81
N LEU A 57 10.13 -4.60 3.00
CA LEU A 57 10.22 -4.62 1.53
C LEU A 57 11.53 -4.02 1.01
N CYS A 58 12.05 -2.97 1.66
CA CYS A 58 13.33 -2.38 1.28
C CYS A 58 14.49 -3.38 1.27
N ARG A 59 14.48 -4.40 2.15
CA ARG A 59 15.52 -5.44 2.15
C ARG A 59 15.55 -6.29 0.88
N PHE A 60 14.45 -6.33 0.15
CA PHE A 60 14.31 -7.10 -1.09
C PHE A 60 14.35 -6.21 -2.35
N SER A 61 14.47 -4.89 -2.18
CA SER A 61 14.45 -3.94 -3.30
C SER A 61 15.87 -3.58 -3.73
N VAL A 62 16.20 -3.83 -4.98
CA VAL A 62 17.48 -3.44 -5.60
C VAL A 62 17.63 -1.91 -5.65
N LEU A 63 16.52 -1.19 -5.90
CA LEU A 63 16.51 0.28 -5.89
C LEU A 63 16.76 0.86 -4.50
N ALA A 64 16.35 0.17 -3.43
CA ALA A 64 16.63 0.60 -2.06
C ALA A 64 18.10 0.43 -1.66
N GLY A 65 18.86 -0.43 -2.37
CA GLY A 65 20.29 -0.64 -2.18
C GLY A 65 21.18 0.48 -2.73
N LEU A 66 20.65 1.39 -3.57
CA LEU A 66 21.41 2.49 -4.20
C LEU A 66 21.43 3.81 -3.41
N GLY A 67 21.14 3.75 -2.10
CA GLY A 67 21.37 4.88 -1.19
C GLY A 67 20.23 5.91 -1.20
N LYS A 68 19.67 6.10 -0.01
CA LYS A 68 18.53 6.97 0.34
C LYS A 68 17.20 6.52 -0.26
N VAL A 69 16.44 5.76 0.55
CA VAL A 69 14.99 5.92 0.54
C VAL A 69 14.75 7.41 0.85
N PRO A 70 14.16 8.21 -0.05
CA PRO A 70 13.78 9.57 0.32
C PRO A 70 12.91 9.44 1.57
N LYS A 71 13.19 10.24 2.60
CA LYS A 71 12.25 10.41 3.71
C LYS A 71 10.94 10.80 3.03
N LEU A 72 10.03 9.84 2.86
CA LEU A 72 8.66 10.09 2.49
C LEU A 72 8.16 10.94 3.65
N GLY A 73 8.15 12.26 3.43
CA GLY A 73 7.52 13.23 4.30
C GLY A 73 6.04 12.92 4.28
N LEU A 74 5.63 11.89 5.03
CA LEU A 74 4.28 11.71 5.49
C LEU A 74 4.03 12.88 6.45
N VAL A 75 3.59 14.00 5.87
CA VAL A 75 2.82 14.98 6.62
C VAL A 75 1.60 14.23 7.11
N VAL A 76 1.63 13.85 8.37
CA VAL A 76 0.45 13.39 9.10
C VAL A 76 -0.30 14.68 9.46
N PRO A 77 -1.44 15.01 8.83
CA PRO A 77 -2.22 16.16 9.27
C PRO A 77 -2.67 15.92 10.71
N SER A 78 -2.56 16.98 11.52
CA SER A 78 -2.94 17.04 12.95
C SER A 78 -4.42 16.75 13.18
#